data_AF-A0A942MKQ4-F1
#
_entry.id   AF-A0A942MKQ4-F1
#
_cell.length_a   1.000
_cell.length_b   1.000
_cell.length_c   1.000
_cell.angle_alpha   90.00
_cell.angle_beta   90.00
_cell.angle_gamma   90.00
#
_symmetry.space_group_name_H-M   'P 1'
#
loop_
_entity.id
_entity.type
_entity.pdbx_description
1 polymer ?
#
loop_
_entity_poly.entity_id
_entity_poly.type
_entity_poly.pdbx_seq_one_letter_code
_entity_poly.pdbx_strand_id
1 'polypeptide(L)'
;MAAKEEKVEQLSGARKAALLLLSVDMELASNIMSRMNTDEIEKVTSEISSIKSVPARTVSIVLDEFKQMITAQEYVVEGGVEYAGKLLESSLGFLKATEILERVKTKAQPTATKGFSILKKVDSIQLANFLSKEHPQTIAIVLSQLQPEQVAQVLVQFDEDTRSDVVYRMATLGKIAPSLLSEMEEVIGSVAEAELTTNVSTTGGVR
;
A
#
# COMPACT_ATOMS: atom_id res chain seq x y z
N MET A 1 55.08 5.06 -5.32
CA MET A 1 54.48 6.40 -5.56
C MET A 1 53.12 6.37 -4.87
N ALA A 2 52.99 7.03 -3.72
CA ALA A 2 51.77 6.98 -2.92
C ALA A 2 50.64 7.73 -3.63
N ALA A 3 49.46 7.13 -3.76
CA ALA A 3 48.27 7.82 -4.22
C ALA A 3 48.00 8.97 -3.25
N LYS A 4 48.13 10.21 -3.73
CA LYS A 4 47.87 11.41 -2.94
C LYS A 4 46.39 11.38 -2.58
N GLU A 5 46.06 11.43 -1.28
CA GLU A 5 44.67 11.56 -0.85
C GLU A 5 44.14 12.93 -1.33
N GLU A 6 43.37 12.93 -2.41
CA GLU A 6 42.64 14.11 -2.87
C GLU A 6 41.51 14.39 -1.88
N LYS A 7 41.46 15.62 -1.35
CA LYS A 7 40.35 16.06 -0.51
C LYS A 7 39.09 16.17 -1.38
N VAL A 8 38.00 15.56 -0.93
CA VAL A 8 36.75 15.46 -1.71
C VAL A 8 36.12 16.82 -2.02
N GLU A 9 36.34 17.82 -1.16
CA GLU A 9 35.95 19.21 -1.37
C GLU A 9 36.63 19.88 -2.58
N GLN A 10 37.71 19.28 -3.10
CA GLN A 10 38.46 19.78 -4.27
C GLN A 10 38.12 19.04 -5.57
N LEU A 11 37.28 18.00 -5.51
CA LEU A 11 36.90 17.24 -6.70
C LEU A 11 35.85 18.01 -7.51
N SER A 12 36.10 18.15 -8.82
CA SER A 12 35.12 18.71 -9.75
C SER A 12 33.89 17.78 -9.86
N GLY A 13 32.73 18.34 -10.23
CA GLY A 13 31.52 17.55 -10.45
C GLY A 13 31.72 16.45 -11.50
N ALA A 14 32.47 16.74 -12.57
CA ALA A 14 32.81 15.76 -13.60
C ALA A 14 33.67 14.60 -13.06
N ARG A 15 34.63 14.90 -12.18
CA ARG A 15 35.47 13.87 -11.55
C ARG A 15 34.68 13.02 -10.55
N LYS A 16 33.76 13.62 -9.80
CA LYS A 16 32.84 12.88 -8.91
C LYS A 16 31.91 11.96 -9.72
N ALA A 17 31.35 12.45 -10.84
CA ALA A 17 30.53 11.64 -11.74
C ALA A 17 31.33 10.47 -12.36
N ALA A 18 32.57 10.70 -12.77
CA ALA A 18 33.47 9.66 -13.26
C ALA A 18 33.72 8.56 -12.22
N LEU A 19 33.98 8.94 -10.97
CA LEU A 19 34.16 7.97 -9.87
C LEU A 19 32.89 7.17 -9.57
N LEU A 20 31.72 7.81 -9.65
CA LEU A 20 30.42 7.15 -9.51
C LEU A 20 30.21 6.10 -10.61
N LEU A 21 30.44 6.47 -11.87
CA LEU A 21 30.26 5.56 -13.01
C LEU A 21 31.23 4.36 -12.94
N LEU A 22 32.46 4.56 -12.46
CA LEU A 22 33.43 3.48 -12.25
C LEU A 22 33.06 2.55 -11.07
N SER A 23 32.15 2.97 -10.19
CA SER A 23 31.73 2.20 -9.01
C SER A 23 30.48 1.34 -9.23
N VAL A 24 29.81 1.50 -10.38
CA VAL A 24 28.66 0.68 -10.79
C VAL A 24 29.06 -0.26 -11.93
N ASP A 25 28.19 -1.20 -12.29
CA ASP A 25 28.45 -2.06 -13.45
C ASP A 25 28.37 -1.30 -14.78
N MET A 26 28.95 -1.90 -15.82
CA MET A 26 29.07 -1.29 -17.15
C MET A 26 27.71 -1.01 -17.79
N GLU A 27 26.70 -1.83 -17.50
CA GLU A 27 25.36 -1.69 -18.08
C GLU A 27 24.65 -0.47 -17.50
N LEU A 28 24.67 -0.30 -16.18
CA LEU A 28 24.15 0.86 -15.47
C LEU A 28 24.91 2.13 -15.87
N ALA A 29 26.24 2.08 -15.94
CA ALA A 29 27.05 3.23 -16.36
C ALA A 29 26.68 3.69 -17.79
N SER A 30 26.54 2.75 -18.72
CA SER A 30 26.13 3.03 -20.11
C SER A 30 24.74 3.65 -20.18
N ASN A 31 23.78 3.11 -19.43
CA ASN A 31 22.42 3.64 -19.36
C ASN A 31 22.40 5.08 -18.81
N ILE A 32 23.22 5.39 -17.81
CA ILE A 32 23.36 6.74 -17.27
C ILE A 32 24.00 7.68 -18.30
N MET A 33 25.11 7.27 -18.93
CA MET A 33 25.78 8.07 -19.95
C MET A 33 24.89 8.35 -21.16
N SER A 34 24.00 7.43 -21.55
CA SER A 34 23.06 7.62 -22.67
C SER A 34 22.08 8.78 -22.47
N ARG A 35 21.90 9.24 -21.23
CA ARG A 35 20.99 10.34 -20.85
C ARG A 35 21.71 11.69 -20.71
N MET A 36 23.03 11.71 -20.83
CA MET A 36 23.85 12.93 -20.77
C MET A 36 23.95 13.59 -22.14
N ASN A 37 24.16 14.89 -22.17
CA ASN A 37 24.48 15.58 -23.43
C ASN A 37 25.95 15.35 -23.84
N THR A 38 26.30 15.69 -25.08
CA THR A 38 27.65 15.46 -25.63
C THR A 38 28.74 16.11 -24.80
N ASP A 39 28.55 17.36 -24.36
CA ASP A 39 29.54 18.10 -23.56
C ASP A 39 29.79 17.44 -22.18
N GLU A 40 28.74 16.90 -21.56
CA GLU A 40 28.83 16.15 -20.30
C GLU A 40 29.58 14.82 -20.49
N ILE A 41 29.25 14.08 -21.55
CA ILE A 41 29.91 12.82 -21.89
C ILE A 41 31.41 13.05 -22.09
N GLU A 42 31.80 14.10 -22.82
CA GLU A 42 33.22 14.42 -23.05
C GLU A 42 33.95 14.74 -21.75
N LYS A 43 33.37 15.58 -20.89
CA LYS A 43 33.96 15.96 -19.59
C LYS A 43 34.15 14.74 -18.68
N VAL A 44 33.12 13.91 -18.56
CA VAL A 44 33.15 12.73 -17.68
C VAL A 44 34.10 11.67 -18.23
N THR A 45 34.08 11.43 -19.55
CA THR A 45 34.98 10.47 -20.21
C THR A 45 36.45 10.89 -20.09
N SER A 46 36.74 12.19 -20.22
CA SER A 46 38.07 12.75 -19.98
C SER A 46 38.55 12.43 -18.56
N GLU A 47 37.72 12.66 -17.54
CA GLU A 47 38.06 12.33 -16.15
C GLU A 47 38.28 10.81 -15.97
N ILE A 48 37.38 9.96 -16.48
CA ILE A 48 37.52 8.49 -16.45
C ILE A 48 38.88 8.06 -17.04
N SER A 49 39.25 8.60 -18.21
CA SER A 49 40.51 8.28 -18.88
C SER A 49 41.75 8.72 -18.10
N SER A 50 41.64 9.79 -17.30
CA SER A 50 42.73 10.33 -16.48
C SER A 50 42.95 9.55 -15.18
N ILE A 51 41.91 8.86 -14.70
CA ILE A 51 41.92 8.14 -13.43
C ILE A 51 42.69 6.82 -13.57
N LYS A 52 43.85 6.73 -12.91
CA LYS A 52 44.66 5.50 -12.89
C LYS A 52 44.39 4.62 -11.68
N SER A 53 44.28 5.23 -10.50
CA SER A 53 44.03 4.54 -9.23
C SER A 53 43.51 5.57 -8.23
N VAL A 54 42.51 5.18 -7.46
CA VAL A 54 41.83 6.06 -6.49
C VAL A 54 41.70 5.30 -5.18
N PRO A 55 42.02 5.90 -4.03
CA PRO A 55 41.79 5.27 -2.74
C PRO A 55 40.32 4.93 -2.53
N ALA A 56 40.02 3.74 -2.01
CA ALA A 56 38.66 3.30 -1.72
C ALA A 56 37.89 4.30 -0.83
N ARG A 57 38.60 4.97 0.10
CA ARG A 57 38.05 6.02 0.93
C ARG A 57 37.47 7.19 0.12
N THR A 58 38.16 7.63 -0.93
CA THR A 58 37.71 8.71 -1.80
C THR A 58 36.43 8.32 -2.54
N VAL A 59 36.37 7.08 -3.05
CA VAL A 59 35.16 6.54 -3.70
C VAL A 59 33.99 6.48 -2.71
N SER A 60 34.22 6.00 -1.49
CA SER A 60 33.19 5.92 -0.45
C SER A 60 32.57 7.29 -0.13
N ILE A 61 33.40 8.33 0.00
CA ILE A 61 32.90 9.67 0.32
C ILE A 61 32.05 10.23 -0.84
N VAL A 62 32.47 9.99 -2.10
CA VAL A 62 31.68 10.42 -3.27
C VAL A 62 30.33 9.70 -3.34
N LEU A 63 30.30 8.41 -3.00
CA LEU A 63 29.05 7.64 -2.91
C LEU A 63 28.14 8.13 -1.78
N ASP A 64 28.72 8.45 -0.62
CA ASP A 64 27.96 9.00 0.52
C ASP A 64 27.37 10.38 0.18
N GLU A 65 28.13 11.24 -0.50
CA GLU A 65 27.65 12.54 -1.00
C GLU A 65 26.51 12.35 -2.01
N PHE A 66 26.66 11.42 -2.96
CA PHE A 66 25.60 11.10 -3.92
C PHE A 66 24.33 10.58 -3.24
N LYS A 67 24.49 9.70 -2.25
CA LYS A 67 23.37 9.20 -1.43
C LYS A 67 22.66 10.35 -0.68
N GLN A 68 23.42 11.28 -0.11
CA GLN A 68 22.87 12.46 0.56
C GLN A 68 22.13 13.36 -0.43
N MET A 69 22.65 13.56 -1.65
CA MET A 69 21.95 14.31 -2.69
C MET A 69 20.63 13.64 -3.09
N ILE A 70 20.61 12.33 -3.31
CA ILE A 70 19.37 11.59 -3.58
C ILE A 70 18.37 11.72 -2.41
N THR A 71 18.87 11.67 -1.17
CA THR A 71 18.02 11.78 0.03
C THR A 71 17.48 13.20 0.22
N ALA A 72 18.28 14.22 -0.06
CA ALA A 72 17.93 15.64 0.11
C ALA A 72 17.08 16.19 -1.03
N GLN A 73 17.14 15.59 -2.22
CA GLN A 73 16.36 16.00 -3.39
C GLN A 73 14.92 15.48 -3.36
N GLU A 74 14.46 14.90 -2.23
CA GLU A 74 13.09 14.43 -1.97
C GLU A 74 12.32 14.10 -3.26
N TYR A 75 12.77 13.07 -3.97
CA TYR A 75 11.76 12.20 -4.53
C TYR A 75 11.00 11.68 -3.32
N VAL A 76 9.73 12.03 -3.24
CA VAL A 76 8.75 11.19 -2.58
C VAL A 76 9.00 9.79 -3.12
N VAL A 77 9.78 8.98 -2.39
CA VAL A 77 9.78 7.54 -2.58
C VAL A 77 8.41 7.13 -2.09
N GLU A 78 7.43 7.26 -2.98
CA GLU A 78 6.11 6.71 -2.79
C GLU A 78 6.27 5.20 -2.95
N GLY A 79 6.76 4.57 -1.88
CA GLY A 79 6.41 3.20 -1.62
C GLY A 79 4.88 3.12 -1.59
N GLY A 80 4.34 2.16 -2.32
CA GLY A 80 2.90 2.04 -2.51
C GLY A 80 2.58 0.81 -3.34
N VAL A 81 1.30 0.45 -3.37
CA VAL A 81 0.80 -0.73 -4.08
C VAL A 81 1.18 -0.68 -5.56
N GLU A 82 1.21 0.50 -6.18
CA GLU A 82 1.53 0.66 -7.60
C GLU A 82 3.01 0.38 -7.91
N TYR A 83 3.93 0.88 -7.09
CA TYR A 83 5.37 0.60 -7.24
C TYR A 83 5.68 -0.87 -6.98
N ALA A 84 5.11 -1.44 -5.91
CA ALA A 84 5.21 -2.87 -5.63
C ALA A 84 4.65 -3.72 -6.79
N GLY A 85 3.60 -3.23 -7.45
CA GLY A 85 2.98 -3.92 -8.59
C GLY A 85 3.88 -3.96 -9.81
N LYS A 86 4.41 -2.81 -10.23
CA LYS A 86 5.35 -2.75 -11.37
C LYS A 86 6.60 -3.60 -11.10
N LEU A 87 7.11 -3.60 -9.87
CA LEU A 87 8.25 -4.42 -9.46
C LEU A 87 7.94 -5.93 -9.54
N LEU A 88 6.78 -6.35 -9.02
CA LEU A 88 6.36 -7.76 -9.08
C LEU A 88 6.08 -8.22 -10.52
N GLU A 89 5.45 -7.37 -11.35
CA GLU A 89 5.15 -7.68 -12.75
C GLU A 89 6.43 -7.90 -13.56
N SER A 90 7.41 -7.01 -13.40
CA SER A 90 8.70 -7.12 -14.08
C SER A 90 9.52 -8.35 -13.66
N SER A 91 9.32 -8.83 -12.42
CA SER A 91 10.11 -9.94 -11.86
C SER A 91 9.44 -11.31 -12.03
N LEU A 92 8.11 -11.37 -12.01
CA LEU A 92 7.34 -12.64 -11.89
C LEU A 92 6.24 -12.79 -12.95
N GLY A 93 6.03 -11.77 -13.78
CA GLY A 93 4.95 -11.70 -14.76
C GLY A 93 3.61 -11.27 -14.17
N PHE A 94 2.72 -10.76 -15.04
CA PHE A 94 1.46 -10.11 -14.67
C PHE A 94 0.55 -10.94 -13.73
N LEU A 95 0.36 -12.23 -14.04
CA LEU A 95 -0.55 -13.10 -13.27
C LEU A 95 -0.09 -13.31 -11.82
N LYS A 96 1.19 -13.63 -11.61
CA LYS A 96 1.76 -13.82 -10.26
C LYS A 96 1.85 -12.51 -9.48
N ALA A 97 2.17 -11.41 -10.16
CA ALA A 97 2.22 -10.10 -9.55
C ALA A 97 0.85 -9.69 -9.00
N THR A 98 -0.21 -9.88 -9.79
CA THR A 98 -1.59 -9.59 -9.40
C THR A 98 -2.00 -10.41 -8.17
N GLU A 99 -1.73 -11.71 -8.17
CA GLU A 99 -2.04 -12.59 -7.02
C GLU A 99 -1.32 -12.14 -5.74
N ILE A 100 -0.04 -11.80 -5.84
CA ILE A 100 0.77 -11.37 -4.69
C ILE A 100 0.30 -10.01 -4.17
N LEU A 101 0.00 -9.06 -5.07
CA LEU A 101 -0.51 -7.74 -4.69
C LEU A 101 -1.85 -7.82 -3.96
N GLU A 102 -2.77 -8.64 -4.43
CA GLU A 102 -4.07 -8.84 -3.75
C GLU A 102 -3.89 -9.41 -2.34
N ARG A 103 -2.97 -10.36 -2.17
CA ARG A 103 -2.62 -10.91 -0.86
C ARG A 103 -1.91 -9.91 0.06
N VAL A 104 -1.15 -8.97 -0.50
CA VAL A 104 -0.48 -7.91 0.27
C VAL A 104 -1.47 -6.82 0.66
N LYS A 105 -2.37 -6.37 -0.24
CA LYS A 105 -3.44 -5.42 0.06
C LYS A 105 -4.34 -5.91 1.20
N THR A 106 -4.76 -7.18 1.14
CA THR A 106 -5.56 -7.81 2.20
C THR A 106 -4.83 -7.93 3.55
N LYS A 107 -3.49 -7.94 3.56
CA LYS A 107 -2.68 -7.96 4.78
C LYS A 107 -2.29 -6.57 5.29
N ALA A 108 -2.12 -5.59 4.41
CA ALA A 108 -1.59 -4.26 4.70
C ALA A 108 -2.67 -3.21 5.00
N GLN A 109 -3.94 -3.49 4.72
CA GLN A 109 -5.08 -2.68 5.17
C GLN A 109 -5.88 -3.43 6.24
N PRO A 110 -5.60 -3.23 7.54
CA PRO A 110 -6.49 -3.67 8.60
C PRO A 110 -7.81 -2.88 8.63
N THR A 111 -7.88 -1.71 7.98
CA THR A 111 -8.93 -0.70 8.23
C THR A 111 -9.91 -0.43 7.07
N ALA A 112 -9.59 -0.75 5.81
CA ALA A 112 -10.43 -0.31 4.68
C ALA A 112 -11.40 -1.37 4.10
N THR A 113 -11.41 -2.60 4.61
CA THR A 113 -12.28 -3.68 4.07
C THR A 113 -12.88 -4.60 5.13
N LYS A 114 -12.74 -4.27 6.42
CA LYS A 114 -13.19 -5.15 7.51
C LYS A 114 -14.58 -4.87 8.05
N GLY A 115 -15.06 -3.63 7.97
CA GLY A 115 -16.26 -3.21 8.69
C GLY A 115 -17.49 -4.08 8.45
N PHE A 116 -17.87 -4.25 7.17
CA PHE A 116 -18.98 -5.14 6.81
C PHE A 116 -18.55 -6.58 6.50
N SER A 117 -17.25 -6.86 6.28
CA SER A 117 -16.83 -8.22 5.96
C SER A 117 -16.87 -9.16 7.15
N ILE A 118 -16.82 -8.64 8.38
CA ILE A 118 -17.17 -9.43 9.58
C ILE A 118 -18.65 -9.79 9.60
N LEU A 119 -19.53 -8.85 9.27
CA LEU A 119 -20.98 -9.07 9.23
C LEU A 119 -21.38 -10.13 8.21
N LYS A 120 -20.66 -10.22 7.08
CA LYS A 120 -20.84 -11.27 6.06
C LYS A 120 -20.54 -12.69 6.57
N LYS A 121 -19.84 -12.84 7.69
CA LYS A 121 -19.44 -14.14 8.27
C LYS A 121 -20.20 -14.49 9.54
N VAL A 122 -20.95 -13.54 10.10
CA VAL A 122 -21.70 -13.71 11.34
C VAL A 122 -23.02 -14.42 11.03
N ASP A 123 -23.43 -15.32 11.93
CA ASP A 123 -24.71 -16.01 11.81
C ASP A 123 -25.89 -15.03 11.82
N SER A 124 -26.92 -15.31 11.01
CA SER A 124 -28.06 -14.40 10.79
C SER A 124 -28.82 -14.06 12.08
N ILE A 125 -28.86 -14.96 13.07
CA ILE A 125 -29.52 -14.71 14.37
C ILE A 125 -28.67 -13.72 15.20
N GLN A 126 -27.36 -13.94 15.25
CA GLN A 126 -26.45 -13.05 15.96
C GLN A 126 -26.43 -11.66 15.33
N LEU A 127 -26.43 -11.59 14.00
CA LEU A 127 -26.49 -10.34 13.26
C LEU A 127 -27.81 -9.60 13.49
N ALA A 128 -28.94 -10.29 13.54
CA ALA A 128 -30.22 -9.68 13.88
C ALA A 128 -30.25 -9.09 15.30
N ASN A 129 -29.69 -9.80 16.29
CA ASN A 129 -29.60 -9.32 17.67
C ASN A 129 -28.68 -8.11 17.82
N PHE A 130 -27.63 -8.04 17.00
CA PHE A 130 -26.76 -6.87 16.92
C PHE A 130 -27.51 -5.67 16.32
N LEU A 131 -28.16 -5.88 15.16
CA LEU A 131 -28.84 -4.83 14.42
C LEU A 131 -30.15 -4.35 15.08
N SER A 132 -30.77 -5.12 15.96
CA SER A 132 -32.02 -4.72 16.63
C SER A 132 -31.86 -3.52 17.56
N LYS A 133 -30.62 -3.16 17.93
CA LYS A 133 -30.29 -1.96 18.71
C LYS A 133 -30.11 -0.71 17.85
N GLU A 134 -30.05 -0.87 16.52
CA GLU A 134 -29.71 0.18 15.58
C GLU A 134 -30.94 0.87 15.00
N HIS A 135 -30.77 2.09 14.49
CA HIS A 135 -31.85 2.81 13.81
C HIS A 135 -32.21 2.12 12.48
N PRO A 136 -33.50 2.05 12.07
CA PRO A 136 -33.93 1.37 10.83
C PRO A 136 -33.18 1.81 9.56
N GLN A 137 -32.74 3.07 9.51
CA GLN A 137 -31.89 3.57 8.42
C GLN A 137 -30.51 2.91 8.38
N THR A 138 -29.86 2.74 9.54
CA THR A 138 -28.56 2.06 9.66
C THR A 138 -28.71 0.59 9.28
N ILE A 139 -29.76 -0.07 9.75
CA ILE A 139 -30.08 -1.47 9.39
C ILE A 139 -30.22 -1.59 7.87
N ALA A 140 -31.00 -0.71 7.23
CA ALA A 140 -31.18 -0.73 5.78
C ALA A 140 -29.86 -0.55 5.01
N ILE A 141 -29.00 0.35 5.47
CA ILE A 141 -27.67 0.56 4.86
C ILE A 141 -26.80 -0.68 5.04
N VAL A 142 -26.73 -1.24 6.23
CA VAL A 142 -25.93 -2.46 6.50
C VAL A 142 -26.42 -3.63 5.65
N LEU A 143 -27.74 -3.89 5.65
CA LEU A 143 -28.33 -4.98 4.88
C LEU A 143 -28.13 -4.80 3.36
N SER A 144 -28.07 -3.56 2.87
CA SER A 144 -27.76 -3.29 1.45
C SER A 144 -26.37 -3.76 1.02
N GLN A 145 -25.47 -4.03 1.96
CA GLN A 145 -24.09 -4.48 1.71
C GLN A 145 -23.90 -6.00 1.86
N LEU A 146 -24.97 -6.74 2.19
CA LEU A 146 -24.95 -8.19 2.42
C LEU A 146 -25.58 -8.97 1.26
N GLN A 147 -25.37 -10.29 1.26
CA GLN A 147 -25.97 -11.17 0.25
C GLN A 147 -27.48 -11.32 0.49
N PRO A 148 -28.32 -11.35 -0.57
CA PRO A 148 -29.77 -11.43 -0.44
C PRO A 148 -30.27 -12.56 0.46
N GLU A 149 -29.59 -13.71 0.45
CA GLU A 149 -29.91 -14.88 1.26
C GLU A 149 -29.75 -14.60 2.75
N GLN A 150 -28.64 -13.94 3.14
CA GLN A 150 -28.39 -13.54 4.53
C GLN A 150 -29.36 -12.44 4.96
N VAL A 151 -29.64 -11.46 4.10
CA VAL A 151 -30.62 -10.39 4.36
C VAL A 151 -31.99 -10.97 4.67
N ALA A 152 -32.47 -11.91 3.85
CA ALA A 152 -33.77 -12.54 4.08
C ALA A 152 -33.83 -13.26 5.45
N GLN A 153 -32.76 -13.96 5.82
CA GLN A 153 -32.68 -14.64 7.11
C GLN A 153 -32.68 -13.67 8.29
N VAL A 154 -31.99 -12.53 8.17
CA VAL A 154 -31.96 -11.48 9.20
C VAL A 154 -33.32 -10.79 9.33
N LEU A 155 -33.96 -10.42 8.21
CA LEU A 155 -35.24 -9.73 8.21
C LEU A 155 -36.35 -10.53 8.90
N VAL A 156 -36.33 -11.85 8.77
CA VAL A 156 -37.31 -12.75 9.44
C VAL A 156 -37.17 -12.72 10.97
N GLN A 157 -36.02 -12.32 11.51
CA GLN A 157 -35.83 -12.18 12.96
C GLN A 157 -36.44 -10.90 13.54
N PHE A 158 -36.67 -9.87 12.72
CA PHE A 158 -37.32 -8.63 13.18
C PHE A 158 -38.84 -8.78 13.25
N ASP A 159 -39.48 -7.99 14.12
CA ASP A 159 -40.93 -7.85 14.14
C ASP A 159 -41.48 -7.24 12.83
N GLU A 160 -42.78 -7.36 12.62
CA GLU A 160 -43.43 -6.98 11.36
C GLU A 160 -43.28 -5.50 11.03
N ASP A 161 -43.37 -4.63 12.04
CA ASP A 161 -43.27 -3.17 11.89
C ASP A 161 -41.85 -2.76 11.48
N THR A 162 -40.84 -3.24 12.22
CA THR A 162 -39.43 -2.96 11.95
C THR A 162 -39.00 -3.54 10.62
N ARG A 163 -39.40 -4.78 10.32
CA ARG A 163 -39.12 -5.42 9.03
C ARG A 163 -39.68 -4.60 7.87
N SER A 164 -40.91 -4.12 7.99
CA SER A 164 -41.57 -3.34 6.95
C SER A 164 -40.87 -2.00 6.72
N ASP A 165 -40.51 -1.28 7.78
CA ASP A 165 -39.78 0.00 7.67
C ASP A 165 -38.39 -0.18 7.06
N VAL A 166 -37.64 -1.21 7.51
CA VAL A 166 -36.31 -1.51 6.97
C VAL A 166 -36.37 -1.86 5.48
N VAL A 167 -37.31 -2.72 5.06
CA VAL A 167 -37.48 -3.09 3.65
C VAL A 167 -37.86 -1.88 2.80
N TYR A 168 -38.77 -1.02 3.28
CA TYR A 168 -39.13 0.22 2.59
C TYR A 168 -37.92 1.14 2.39
N ARG A 169 -37.08 1.30 3.42
CA ARG A 169 -35.84 2.08 3.35
C ARG A 169 -34.82 1.48 2.40
N MET A 170 -34.67 0.16 2.39
CA MET A 170 -33.80 -0.54 1.42
C MET A 170 -34.27 -0.30 -0.03
N ALA A 171 -35.58 -0.30 -0.26
CA ALA A 171 -36.14 -0.05 -1.59
C ALA A 171 -36.03 1.41 -2.04
N THR A 172 -36.00 2.36 -1.09
CA THR A 172 -35.90 3.80 -1.34
C THR A 172 -34.50 4.36 -1.11
N LEU A 173 -33.51 3.49 -0.88
CA LEU A 173 -32.13 3.87 -0.62
C LEU A 173 -31.58 4.62 -1.85
N GLY A 174 -31.36 5.93 -1.69
CA GLY A 174 -30.78 6.76 -2.73
C GLY A 174 -29.30 6.51 -2.93
N LYS A 175 -28.66 7.37 -3.72
CA LYS A 175 -27.19 7.37 -3.83
C LYS A 175 -26.58 7.82 -2.49
N ILE A 176 -25.78 6.94 -1.88
CA ILE A 176 -25.00 7.26 -0.68
C ILE A 176 -23.62 7.75 -1.12
N ALA A 177 -23.14 8.83 -0.51
CA ALA A 177 -21.79 9.32 -0.78
C ALA A 177 -20.75 8.27 -0.34
N PRO A 178 -19.75 7.94 -1.18
CA PRO A 178 -18.75 6.93 -0.83
C PRO A 178 -18.04 7.20 0.51
N SER A 179 -17.76 8.47 0.82
CA SER A 179 -17.14 8.88 2.08
C SER A 179 -17.98 8.54 3.31
N LEU A 180 -19.31 8.70 3.23
CA LEU A 180 -20.22 8.37 4.31
C LEU A 180 -20.32 6.86 4.52
N LEU A 181 -20.30 6.09 3.43
CA LEU A 181 -20.28 4.63 3.52
C LEU A 181 -19.00 4.15 4.20
N SER A 182 -17.85 4.72 3.87
CA SER A 182 -16.57 4.40 4.52
C SER A 182 -16.56 4.77 6.01
N GLU A 183 -17.11 5.91 6.40
CA GLU A 183 -17.24 6.30 7.81
C GLU A 183 -18.16 5.34 8.59
N MET A 184 -19.28 4.95 7.98
CA MET A 184 -20.18 3.94 8.56
C MET A 184 -19.51 2.56 8.68
N GLU A 185 -18.71 2.16 7.69
CA GLU A 185 -17.95 0.92 7.74
C GLU A 185 -16.96 0.90 8.90
N GLU A 186 -16.28 2.02 9.15
CA GLU A 186 -15.32 2.14 10.25
C GLU A 186 -16.02 2.03 11.62
N VAL A 187 -17.09 2.79 11.82
CA VAL A 187 -17.83 2.81 13.08
C VAL A 187 -18.51 1.46 13.33
N ILE A 188 -19.33 0.97 12.39
CA ILE A 188 -20.05 -0.31 12.54
C ILE A 188 -19.07 -1.47 12.65
N GLY A 189 -17.97 -1.43 11.89
CA GLY A 189 -16.90 -2.41 11.98
C GLY A 189 -16.31 -2.54 13.37
N SER A 190 -15.97 -1.40 13.98
CA SER A 190 -15.37 -1.37 15.31
C SER A 190 -16.32 -1.90 16.40
N VAL A 191 -17.60 -1.53 16.34
CA VAL A 191 -18.62 -1.98 17.30
C VAL A 191 -18.94 -3.46 17.09
N ALA A 192 -19.07 -3.90 15.84
CA ALA A 192 -19.29 -5.30 15.49
C ALA A 192 -18.12 -6.19 15.93
N GLU A 193 -16.87 -5.76 15.74
CA GLU A 193 -15.71 -6.50 16.25
C GLU A 193 -15.76 -6.64 17.78
N ALA A 194 -16.11 -5.58 18.52
CA ALA A 194 -16.21 -5.64 19.97
C ALA A 194 -17.34 -6.56 20.48
N GLU A 195 -18.54 -6.49 19.88
CA GLU A 195 -19.73 -7.22 20.35
C GLU A 195 -19.86 -8.65 19.79
N LEU A 196 -19.39 -8.90 18.56
CA LEU A 196 -19.59 -10.20 17.90
C LEU A 196 -18.43 -11.15 18.13
N THR A 197 -17.18 -10.67 18.21
CA THR A 197 -16.01 -11.56 18.44
C THR A 197 -15.96 -12.13 19.87
N THR A 198 -16.49 -11.38 20.83
CA THR A 198 -16.62 -11.81 22.23
C THR A 198 -17.62 -12.97 22.38
N ASN A 199 -18.66 -13.01 21.55
CA ASN A 199 -19.68 -14.07 21.54
C ASN A 199 -19.31 -15.30 20.69
N VAL A 200 -18.42 -15.17 19.70
CA VAL A 200 -17.90 -16.30 18.91
C VAL A 200 -16.99 -17.21 19.75
N SER A 201 -16.38 -16.69 20.82
CA SER A 201 -15.44 -17.43 21.67
C SER A 201 -16.10 -18.38 22.68
N THR A 202 -17.42 -18.36 22.86
CA THR A 202 -18.10 -19.11 23.94
C THR A 202 -18.76 -20.41 23.48
N THR A 203 -18.84 -20.71 22.18
CA THR A 203 -19.57 -21.89 21.66
C THR A 203 -18.66 -23.01 21.12
N GLY A 204 -17.34 -22.89 21.27
CA GLY A 204 -16.36 -23.80 20.69
C GLY A 204 -15.57 -24.65 21.69
N GLY A 205 -16.24 -25.49 22.48
CA GLY A 205 -15.68 -26.81 22.85
C GLY A 205 -15.19 -27.04 24.29
N VAL A 206 -15.84 -28.00 24.95
CA VAL A 206 -15.14 -29.14 25.58
C VAL A 206 -15.98 -30.39 25.34
N ARG A 207 -15.47 -31.31 24.52
CA ARG A 207 -15.73 -32.75 24.58
C ARG A 207 -14.40 -33.45 24.46
#